data_AF-A0A964YYE0-F1
#
_entry.id   AF-A0A964YYE0-F1
#
_cell.length_a   1.000
_cell.length_b   1.000
_cell.length_c   1.000
_cell.angle_alpha   90.00
_cell.angle_beta   90.00
_cell.angle_gamma   90.00
#
_symmetry.space_group_name_H-M   'P 1'
#
loop_
_entity.id
_entity.type
_entity.pdbx_description
1 polymer ?
#
loop_
_entity_poly.entity_id
_entity_poly.type
_entity_poly.pdbx_seq_one_letter_code
_entity_poly.pdbx_strand_id
1 'polypeptide(L)'
;MSDATRWMIALAFISLPTIAFGGSFLLTLLKRQVGTENITDIQREYFRAGHAHAGVLVTIAIIGQLVLDYSRFQDWAVWLIRIGLFISPLLISAGFFGGAPRKENSKPGPLVKMISIGAIIFSISTLGLGISLLIAF
;
A
#
# COMPACT_ATOMS: atom_id res chain seq x y z
N MET A 1 -8.50 -20.28 -10.17
CA MET A 1 -7.93 -18.92 -10.21
C MET A 1 -7.85 -18.50 -11.66
N SER A 2 -8.33 -17.30 -12.00
CA SER A 2 -8.17 -16.70 -13.33
C SER A 2 -6.72 -16.29 -13.59
N ASP A 3 -6.34 -16.12 -14.86
CA ASP A 3 -5.01 -15.60 -15.21
C ASP A 3 -4.79 -14.18 -14.66
N ALA A 4 -5.84 -13.33 -14.65
CA ALA A 4 -5.77 -12.01 -14.06
C ALA A 4 -5.39 -12.08 -12.56
N THR A 5 -6.06 -12.95 -11.80
CA THR A 5 -5.74 -13.19 -10.39
C THR A 5 -4.31 -13.69 -10.21
N ARG A 6 -3.88 -14.66 -11.03
CA ARG A 6 -2.51 -15.21 -10.99
C ARG A 6 -1.47 -14.12 -11.17
N TRP A 7 -1.62 -13.26 -12.17
CA TRP A 7 -0.69 -12.16 -12.43
C TRP A 7 -0.66 -11.13 -11.31
N MET A 8 -1.83 -10.69 -10.83
CA MET A 8 -1.91 -9.67 -9.79
C MET A 8 -1.30 -10.16 -8.46
N ILE A 9 -1.54 -11.42 -8.10
CA ILE A 9 -0.93 -12.03 -6.92
C ILE A 9 0.58 -12.19 -7.12
N ALA A 10 1.05 -12.64 -8.28
CA ALA A 10 2.48 -12.76 -8.56
C ALA A 10 3.20 -11.41 -8.36
N LEU A 11 2.66 -10.33 -8.92
CA LEU A 11 3.19 -8.97 -8.72
C LEU A 11 3.16 -8.54 -7.26
N ALA A 12 2.09 -8.85 -6.53
CA ALA A 12 1.98 -8.52 -5.11
C ALA A 12 3.04 -9.24 -4.28
N PHE A 13 3.27 -10.53 -4.53
CA PHE A 13 4.33 -11.30 -3.87
C PHE A 13 5.73 -10.80 -4.22
N ILE A 14 5.98 -10.42 -5.47
CA ILE A 14 7.25 -9.80 -5.89
C ILE A 14 7.48 -8.46 -5.15
N SER A 15 6.42 -7.75 -4.75
CA SER A 15 6.55 -6.52 -3.97
C SER A 15 6.86 -6.75 -2.48
N LEU A 16 6.51 -7.91 -1.90
CA LEU A 16 6.67 -8.17 -0.45
C LEU A 16 8.11 -8.01 0.08
N PRO A 17 9.17 -8.42 -0.63
CA PRO A 17 10.55 -8.16 -0.19
C PRO A 17 10.85 -6.68 0.07
N THR A 18 10.18 -5.76 -0.62
CA THR A 18 10.34 -4.31 -0.38
C THR A 18 9.83 -3.90 1.00
N ILE A 19 8.80 -4.58 1.51
CA ILE A 19 8.26 -4.37 2.86
C ILE A 19 9.27 -4.89 3.89
N ALA A 20 9.81 -6.09 3.67
CA ALA A 20 10.84 -6.67 4.53
C ALA A 20 12.10 -5.79 4.58
N PHE A 21 12.51 -5.23 3.43
CA PHE A 21 13.59 -4.24 3.36
C PHE A 21 13.27 -2.99 4.20
N GLY A 22 12.04 -2.47 4.11
CA GLY A 22 11.58 -1.37 4.97
C GLY A 22 11.66 -1.69 6.46
N GLY A 23 11.34 -2.92 6.86
CA GLY A 23 11.48 -3.38 8.25
C GLY A 23 12.95 -3.44 8.70
N SER A 24 13.83 -3.98 7.85
CA SER A 24 15.28 -3.96 8.08
C SER A 24 15.82 -2.55 8.23
N PHE A 25 15.37 -1.61 7.40
CA PHE A 25 15.70 -0.19 7.52
C PHE A 25 15.21 0.41 8.85
N LEU A 26 13.99 0.12 9.29
CA LEU A 26 13.54 0.58 10.61
C LEU A 26 14.39 0.02 11.76
N LEU A 27 14.88 -1.21 11.63
CA LEU A 27 15.80 -1.79 12.61
C LEU A 27 17.16 -1.07 12.62
N THR A 28 17.67 -0.59 11.48
CA THR A 28 18.91 0.21 11.45
C THR A 28 18.73 1.54 12.17
N LEU A 29 17.57 2.20 11.99
CA LEU A 29 17.20 3.42 12.72
C LEU A 29 17.07 3.18 14.23
N LEU A 30 16.45 2.06 14.63
CA LEU A 30 16.29 1.71 16.05
C LEU A 30 17.64 1.42 16.71
N LYS A 31 18.54 0.73 16.00
CA LYS A 31 19.90 0.41 16.48
C LYS A 31 20.88 1.58 16.41
N ARG A 32 20.46 2.75 15.89
CA ARG A 32 21.32 3.93 15.68
C ARG A 32 22.60 3.59 14.91
N GLN A 33 22.46 2.82 13.83
CA GLN A 33 23.60 2.49 12.97
C GLN A 33 24.17 3.74 12.29
N VAL A 34 25.46 3.69 11.92
CA VAL A 34 26.15 4.79 11.22
C VAL A 34 25.35 5.22 9.98
N GLY A 35 25.15 6.53 9.82
CA GLY A 35 24.36 7.12 8.73
C GLY A 35 22.88 7.36 9.06
N THR A 36 22.44 7.08 10.29
CA THR A 36 21.07 7.33 10.75
C THR A 36 20.92 8.55 11.65
N GLU A 37 22.01 9.29 11.88
CA GLU A 37 22.11 10.36 12.88
C GLU A 37 21.21 11.57 12.56
N ASN A 38 20.92 11.80 11.28
CA ASN A 38 20.16 12.95 10.80
C ASN A 38 18.66 12.67 10.62
N ILE A 39 18.17 11.48 10.99
CA ILE A 39 16.75 11.14 10.88
C ILE A 39 16.00 11.69 12.09
N THR A 40 15.09 12.61 11.82
CA THR A 40 14.26 13.25 12.86
C THR A 40 13.22 12.28 13.44
N ASP A 41 12.73 12.54 14.65
CA ASP A 41 11.71 11.70 15.28
C ASP A 41 10.40 11.67 14.47
N ILE A 42 9.96 12.82 13.95
CA ILE A 42 8.79 12.88 13.07
C ILE A 42 8.99 12.03 11.81
N GLN A 43 10.17 12.07 11.19
CA GLN A 43 10.49 11.26 10.02
C GLN A 43 10.44 9.76 10.34
N ARG A 44 10.95 9.37 11.52
CA ARG A 44 10.86 7.99 12.02
C ARG A 44 9.42 7.55 12.22
N GLU A 45 8.54 8.41 12.72
CA GLU A 45 7.11 8.08 12.86
C GLU A 45 6.43 7.83 11.50
N TYR A 46 6.74 8.65 10.49
CA TYR A 46 6.25 8.45 9.12
C TYR A 46 6.71 7.11 8.55
N PHE A 47 7.99 6.76 8.70
CA PHE A 47 8.52 5.48 8.22
C PHE A 47 7.91 4.28 8.93
N ARG A 48 7.72 4.38 10.26
CA ARG A 48 7.07 3.34 11.07
C ARG A 48 5.62 3.15 10.63
N ALA A 49 4.87 4.24 10.45
CA ALA A 49 3.49 4.18 9.96
C ALA A 49 3.42 3.57 8.56
N GLY A 50 4.30 3.98 7.64
CA GLY A 50 4.38 3.44 6.29
C GLY A 50 4.63 1.94 6.27
N HIS A 51 5.63 1.46 7.02
CA HIS A 51 5.93 0.03 7.11
C HIS A 51 4.78 -0.78 7.73
N ALA A 52 4.17 -0.27 8.81
CA ALA A 52 3.08 -0.97 9.50
C ALA A 52 1.86 -1.18 8.59
N HIS A 53 1.50 -0.19 7.76
CA HIS A 53 0.36 -0.29 6.86
C HIS A 53 0.66 -1.11 5.60
N ALA A 54 1.90 -1.10 5.10
CA ALA A 54 2.25 -1.75 3.84
C ALA A 54 1.88 -3.25 3.83
N GLY A 55 2.26 -3.98 4.88
CA GLY A 55 2.00 -5.43 4.99
C GLY A 55 0.50 -5.74 4.98
N VAL A 56 -0.26 -5.10 5.88
CA VAL A 56 -1.71 -5.36 6.00
C VAL A 56 -2.48 -4.99 4.74
N LEU A 57 -2.15 -3.87 4.10
CA LEU A 57 -2.84 -3.43 2.88
C LEU A 57 -2.54 -4.35 1.69
N VAL A 58 -1.28 -4.79 1.53
CA VAL A 58 -0.93 -5.76 0.48
C VAL A 58 -1.59 -7.12 0.74
N THR A 59 -1.66 -7.58 1.98
CA THR A 59 -2.39 -8.81 2.33
C THR A 59 -3.86 -8.72 1.96
N ILE A 60 -4.55 -7.62 2.32
CA ILE A 60 -5.95 -7.40 1.93
C ILE A 60 -6.08 -7.36 0.40
N ALA A 61 -5.14 -6.71 -0.30
CA ALA A 61 -5.14 -6.68 -1.75
C ALA A 61 -5.03 -8.08 -2.37
N ILE A 62 -4.14 -8.95 -1.87
CA ILE A 62 -3.98 -10.33 -2.32
C ILE A 62 -5.27 -11.13 -2.11
N ILE A 63 -5.87 -11.04 -0.91
CA ILE A 63 -7.16 -11.68 -0.61
C ILE A 63 -8.21 -11.17 -1.59
N GLY A 64 -8.26 -9.86 -1.82
CA GLY A 64 -9.20 -9.26 -2.75
C GLY A 64 -9.03 -9.76 -4.19
N GLN A 65 -7.80 -9.99 -4.66
CA GLN A 65 -7.57 -10.58 -5.98
C GLN A 65 -8.20 -11.97 -6.12
N LEU A 66 -8.10 -12.81 -5.09
CA LEU A 66 -8.72 -14.14 -5.08
C LEU A 66 -10.25 -14.05 -5.10
N VAL A 67 -10.81 -13.13 -4.32
CA VAL A 67 -12.26 -12.95 -4.19
C VAL A 67 -12.88 -12.39 -5.47
N LEU A 68 -12.17 -11.55 -6.22
CA LEU A 68 -12.66 -10.94 -7.46
C LEU A 68 -12.91 -11.94 -8.60
N ASP A 69 -12.41 -13.17 -8.51
CA ASP A 69 -12.81 -14.25 -9.45
C ASP A 69 -14.28 -14.65 -9.30
N TYR A 70 -14.91 -14.31 -8.17
CA TYR A 70 -16.34 -14.59 -7.88
C TYR A 70 -17.22 -13.35 -8.04
N SER A 71 -16.66 -12.25 -8.56
CA SER A 71 -17.37 -11.01 -8.79
C SER A 71 -18.52 -11.20 -9.79
N ARG A 72 -19.65 -10.54 -9.54
CA ARG A 72 -20.82 -10.48 -10.43
C ARG A 72 -20.80 -9.24 -11.33
N PHE A 73 -19.78 -8.39 -11.21
CA PHE A 73 -19.57 -7.24 -12.09
C PHE A 73 -18.97 -7.64 -13.45
N GLN A 74 -19.17 -6.80 -14.45
CA GLN A 74 -18.49 -6.87 -15.76
C GLN A 74 -16.97 -6.77 -15.62
N ASP A 75 -16.25 -7.40 -16.55
CA ASP A 75 -14.79 -7.53 -16.53
C ASP A 75 -14.05 -6.20 -16.40
N TRP A 76 -14.50 -5.15 -17.10
CA TRP A 76 -13.84 -3.84 -17.05
C TRP A 76 -13.89 -3.22 -15.63
N ALA A 77 -15.02 -3.38 -14.94
CA ALA A 77 -15.20 -2.87 -13.58
C ALA A 77 -14.38 -3.69 -12.59
N VAL A 78 -14.33 -5.02 -12.77
CA VAL A 78 -13.45 -5.91 -11.99
C VAL A 78 -12.00 -5.49 -12.15
N TRP A 79 -11.54 -5.19 -13.37
CA TRP A 79 -10.17 -4.74 -13.62
C TRP A 79 -9.83 -3.43 -12.90
N LEU A 80 -10.74 -2.46 -12.86
CA LEU A 80 -10.53 -1.22 -12.09
C LEU A 80 -10.32 -1.51 -10.60
N ILE A 81 -11.13 -2.42 -10.03
CA ILE A 81 -10.99 -2.83 -8.63
C ILE A 81 -9.67 -3.56 -8.40
N ARG A 82 -9.27 -4.48 -9.30
CA ARG A 82 -7.99 -5.21 -9.21
C ARG A 82 -6.81 -4.25 -9.17
N ILE A 83 -6.77 -3.29 -10.10
CA ILE A 83 -5.72 -2.29 -10.21
C ILE A 83 -5.71 -1.38 -8.99
N GLY A 84 -6.88 -0.92 -8.54
CA GLY A 84 -7.00 -0.06 -7.36
C GLY A 84 -6.51 -0.75 -6.07
N LEU A 85 -6.86 -2.02 -5.86
CA LEU A 85 -6.34 -2.82 -4.74
C LEU A 85 -4.82 -2.98 -4.79
N PHE A 86 -4.23 -3.11 -5.98
CA PHE A 86 -2.79 -3.29 -6.14
C PHE A 86 -1.99 -1.98 -5.99
N ILE A 87 -2.48 -0.89 -6.56
CA ILE A 87 -1.76 0.39 -6.58
C ILE A 87 -1.87 1.14 -5.24
N SER A 88 -3.00 1.01 -4.53
CA SER A 88 -3.21 1.78 -3.31
C SER A 88 -2.20 1.53 -2.17
N PRO A 89 -1.76 0.29 -1.84
CA PRO A 89 -0.70 0.08 -0.87
C PRO A 89 0.63 0.73 -1.28
N LEU A 90 0.94 0.75 -2.58
CA LEU A 90 2.14 1.37 -3.13
C LEU A 90 2.09 2.89 -2.97
N LEU A 91 0.95 3.52 -3.28
CA LEU A 91 0.77 4.96 -3.12
C LEU A 91 0.86 5.40 -1.65
N ILE A 92 0.21 4.66 -0.75
CA ILE A 92 0.24 4.93 0.68
C ILE A 92 1.68 4.83 1.21
N SER A 93 2.39 3.76 0.85
CA SER A 93 3.78 3.57 1.24
C SER A 93 4.67 4.68 0.67
N ALA A 94 4.55 4.98 -0.62
CA ALA A 94 5.31 6.05 -1.26
C ALA A 94 5.07 7.42 -0.59
N GLY A 95 3.84 7.70 -0.16
CA GLY A 95 3.51 8.93 0.56
C GLY A 95 4.14 9.00 1.96
N PHE A 96 4.14 7.89 2.72
CA PHE A 96 4.78 7.84 4.03
C PHE A 96 6.31 7.96 3.95
N PHE A 97 6.96 7.25 3.04
CA PHE A 97 8.43 7.27 2.92
C PHE A 97 8.95 8.49 2.16
N GLY A 98 8.31 8.86 1.04
CA GLY A 98 8.75 9.98 0.19
C GLY A 98 8.25 11.34 0.67
N GLY A 99 7.12 11.39 1.38
CA GLY A 99 6.50 12.62 1.87
C GLY A 99 6.96 13.05 3.27
N ALA A 100 7.75 12.24 3.97
CA ALA A 100 8.15 12.51 5.35
C ALA A 100 8.89 13.87 5.49
N PRO A 101 8.60 14.65 6.54
CA PRO A 101 9.35 15.86 6.85
C PRO A 101 10.83 15.58 7.06
N ARG A 102 11.70 16.44 6.52
CA ARG A 102 13.17 16.28 6.63
C ARG A 102 13.74 17.02 7.84
N LYS A 103 12.98 17.95 8.41
CA LYS A 103 13.31 18.72 9.61
C LYS A 103 12.14 18.68 10.58
N GLU A 104 12.42 18.73 11.86
CA GLU A 104 11.46 18.57 12.96
C GLU A 104 10.26 19.55 12.86
N ASN A 105 10.54 20.80 12.49
CA ASN A 105 9.51 21.86 12.36
C ASN A 105 9.12 22.15 10.89
N SER A 106 9.40 21.23 9.96
CA SER A 106 9.08 21.43 8.53
C SER A 106 7.76 20.77 8.14
N LYS A 107 7.10 21.34 7.13
CA LYS A 107 5.93 20.72 6.53
C LYS A 107 6.33 19.44 5.77
N PRO A 108 5.45 18.42 5.73
CA PRO A 108 5.64 17.26 4.87
C PRO A 108 5.79 17.66 3.40
N GLY A 109 6.51 16.85 2.63
CA GLY A 109 6.68 17.05 1.19
C GLY A 109 5.37 16.83 0.41
N PRO A 110 5.32 17.24 -0.86
CA PRO A 110 4.12 17.09 -1.69
C PRO A 110 3.65 15.64 -1.86
N LEU A 111 4.58 14.68 -1.78
CA LEU A 111 4.31 13.24 -1.86
C LEU A 111 3.39 12.75 -0.73
N VAL A 112 3.26 13.47 0.39
CA VAL A 112 2.35 13.09 1.48
C VAL A 112 0.90 12.97 1.00
N LYS A 113 0.52 13.72 -0.06
CA LYS A 113 -0.81 13.64 -0.68
C LYS A 113 -1.13 12.25 -1.23
N MET A 114 -0.11 11.45 -1.58
CA MET A 114 -0.29 10.08 -2.05
C MET A 114 -0.91 9.17 -0.99
N ILE A 115 -0.74 9.50 0.31
CA ILE A 115 -1.40 8.76 1.41
C ILE A 115 -2.91 8.88 1.26
N SER A 116 -3.44 10.10 1.19
CA SER A 116 -4.88 10.34 1.05
C SER A 116 -5.42 9.77 -0.27
N ILE A 117 -4.71 9.97 -1.37
CA ILE A 117 -5.12 9.44 -2.69
C ILE A 117 -5.19 7.91 -2.65
N GLY A 118 -4.14 7.25 -2.14
CA GLY A 118 -4.11 5.80 -2.01
C GLY A 118 -5.18 5.28 -1.06
N ALA A 119 -5.45 5.97 0.05
CA ALA A 119 -6.51 5.60 0.99
C ALA A 119 -7.91 5.68 0.36
N ILE A 120 -8.18 6.73 -0.43
CA ILE A 120 -9.44 6.86 -1.17
C ILE A 120 -9.58 5.72 -2.19
N ILE A 121 -8.53 5.46 -2.98
CA ILE A 121 -8.54 4.36 -3.97
C ILE A 121 -8.78 3.02 -3.26
N PHE A 122 -8.06 2.72 -2.17
CA PHE A 122 -8.25 1.50 -1.40
C PHE A 122 -9.68 1.36 -0.89
N SER A 123 -10.24 2.44 -0.35
CA SER A 123 -11.61 2.46 0.18
C SER A 123 -12.64 2.18 -0.93
N ILE A 124 -12.51 2.84 -2.08
CA ILE A 124 -13.41 2.62 -3.23
C ILE A 124 -13.25 1.19 -3.76
N SER A 125 -12.03 0.67 -3.87
CA SER A 125 -11.81 -0.69 -4.38
C SER A 125 -12.30 -1.77 -3.43
N THR A 126 -12.10 -1.63 -2.11
CA THR A 126 -12.61 -2.59 -1.12
C THR A 126 -14.13 -2.57 -1.01
N LEU A 127 -14.75 -1.38 -1.05
CA LEU A 127 -16.20 -1.25 -1.16
C LEU A 127 -16.72 -1.85 -2.46
N GLY A 128 -16.08 -1.54 -3.58
CA GLY A 128 -16.43 -2.06 -4.90
C GLY A 128 -16.36 -3.59 -4.95
N LEU A 129 -15.32 -4.19 -4.36
CA LEU A 129 -15.21 -5.64 -4.22
C LEU A 129 -16.37 -6.23 -3.41
N GLY A 130 -16.69 -5.63 -2.26
CA GLY A 130 -17.81 -6.11 -1.44
C GLY A 130 -19.14 -6.05 -2.18
N ILE A 131 -19.42 -4.93 -2.86
CA ILE A 131 -20.65 -4.73 -3.64
C ILE A 131 -20.69 -5.70 -4.82
N SER A 132 -19.57 -5.97 -5.49
CA SER A 132 -19.52 -6.84 -6.66
C SER A 132 -19.88 -8.28 -6.37
N LEU A 133 -19.80 -8.71 -5.10
CA LEU A 133 -20.27 -10.02 -4.67
C LEU A 133 -21.80 -10.06 -4.45
N LEU A 134 -22.41 -8.92 -4.13
CA LEU A 134 -23.83 -8.84 -3.77
C LEU A 134 -24.72 -8.65 -5.00
N ILE A 135 -24.37 -7.72 -5.88
CA ILE A 135 -25.19 -7.32 -7.02
C ILE A 135 -24.44 -7.52 -8.33
N ALA A 136 -25.18 -7.79 -9.40
CA ALA A 136 -24.64 -7.82 -10.74
C ALA A 136 -24.67 -6.41 -11.34
N PHE A 137 -23.59 -6.02 -12.03
CA PHE A 137 -23.45 -4.74 -12.71
C PHE A 137 -22.62 -4.91 -13.98
#